data_AF-A0A7C3ZPG8-F1
#
_entry.id   AF-A0A7C3ZPG8-F1
#
_cell.length_a   1.000
_cell.length_b   1.000
_cell.length_c   1.000
_cell.angle_alpha   90.00
_cell.angle_beta   90.00
_cell.angle_gamma   90.00
#
_symmetry.space_group_name_H-M   'P 1'
#
loop_
_entity.id
_entity.type
_entity.pdbx_description
1 polymer ?
#
loop_
_entity_poly.entity_id
_entity_poly.type
_entity_poly.pdbx_seq_one_letter_code
_entity_poly.pdbx_strand_id
1 'polypeptide(L)'
;MTEKELIAKLQELRQIKAPTDWVNFTKERIFANETSRGERFLSLIEFLPHLLNRRVFAPALLGLLVVVFLSFSLMQSALPGDLLYHLKKITENSRAVFVSPEELPEFSLELANKRLAELNQIVEKNQTKKLAPAINEVQHTLAQMAQVLLTFQATSSDVAAIDKFVKETESIKNEIQSLKERGIAIDDNDLEKVSEGLKCKLLSLLVADLEKRTLNDEQAVAAQEIKKIADEGKCQEGLELFLMKFNQKNNFDK
;
A
#
# COMPACT_ATOMS: atom_id res chain seq x y z
N MET A 1 -34.47 24.79 -38.00
CA MET A 1 -33.29 23.91 -37.97
C MET A 1 -33.69 22.65 -37.24
N THR A 2 -33.58 21.49 -37.88
CA THR A 2 -33.97 20.19 -37.27
C THR A 2 -32.74 19.48 -36.68
N GLU A 3 -32.91 18.61 -35.68
CA GLU A 3 -31.80 17.86 -35.07
C GLU A 3 -30.96 17.10 -36.12
N LYS A 4 -31.61 16.61 -37.18
CA LYS A 4 -30.95 15.93 -38.29
C LYS A 4 -30.00 16.86 -39.07
N GLU A 5 -30.39 18.12 -39.28
CA GLU A 5 -29.50 19.12 -39.88
C GLU A 5 -28.32 19.47 -38.97
N LEU A 6 -28.53 19.52 -37.65
CA LEU A 6 -27.47 19.81 -36.69
C LEU A 6 -26.42 18.69 -36.67
N ILE A 7 -26.88 17.44 -36.65
CA ILE A 7 -26.01 16.25 -36.67
C ILE A 7 -25.21 16.18 -37.98
N ALA A 8 -25.85 16.46 -39.11
CA ALA A 8 -25.16 16.50 -40.41
C ALA A 8 -24.07 17.58 -40.44
N LYS A 9 -24.35 18.78 -39.94
CA LYS A 9 -23.35 19.86 -39.86
C LYS A 9 -22.22 19.55 -38.87
N LEU A 10 -22.50 18.89 -37.75
CA LEU A 10 -21.46 18.45 -36.82
C LEU A 10 -20.57 17.36 -37.42
N GLN A 11 -21.13 16.47 -38.25
CA GLN A 11 -20.36 15.47 -38.99
C GLN A 11 -19.45 16.09 -40.06
N GLU A 12 -19.90 17.15 -40.75
CA GLU A 12 -19.05 17.90 -41.68
C GLU A 12 -17.87 18.58 -40.96
N LEU A 13 -18.09 19.19 -39.79
CA LEU A 13 -17.04 19.83 -39.01
C LEU A 13 -15.95 18.87 -38.53
N ARG A 14 -16.29 17.58 -38.34
CA ARG A 14 -15.34 16.55 -37.92
C ARG A 14 -14.30 16.22 -39.01
N GLN A 15 -14.58 16.53 -40.28
CA GLN A 15 -13.64 16.32 -41.39
C GLN A 15 -12.64 17.48 -41.55
N ILE A 16 -12.87 18.60 -40.88
CA ILE A 16 -11.95 19.74 -40.90
C ILE A 16 -10.77 19.41 -39.99
N LYS A 17 -9.63 19.08 -40.59
CA LYS A 17 -8.38 18.87 -39.87
C LYS A 17 -7.97 20.18 -39.19
N ALA A 18 -7.73 20.14 -37.89
CA ALA A 18 -7.25 21.32 -37.17
C ALA A 18 -5.94 21.83 -37.81
N PRO A 19 -5.80 23.15 -38.02
CA PRO A 19 -4.58 23.72 -38.58
C PRO A 19 -3.41 23.35 -37.67
N THR A 20 -2.32 22.89 -38.29
CA THR A 20 -1.13 22.38 -37.59
C THR A 20 -0.59 23.38 -36.56
N ASP A 21 -0.70 24.68 -36.87
CA ASP A 21 -0.26 25.77 -36.00
C ASP A 21 -1.06 25.83 -34.69
N TRP A 22 -2.37 25.54 -34.73
CA TRP A 22 -3.19 25.49 -33.52
C TRP A 22 -2.85 24.27 -32.66
N VAL A 23 -2.59 23.12 -33.29
CA VAL A 23 -2.18 21.90 -32.59
C VAL A 23 -0.81 22.09 -31.94
N ASN A 24 0.14 22.72 -32.66
CA ASN A 24 1.47 23.02 -32.15
C ASN A 24 1.43 24.06 -31.04
N PHE A 25 0.65 25.14 -31.18
CA PHE A 25 0.45 26.14 -30.13
C PHE A 25 -0.19 25.52 -28.89
N THR A 26 -1.16 24.63 -29.06
CA THR A 26 -1.82 23.94 -27.94
C THR A 26 -0.87 22.96 -27.25
N LYS A 27 -0.06 22.23 -28.03
CA LYS A 27 1.01 21.37 -27.52
C LYS A 27 2.02 22.18 -26.72
N GLU A 28 2.51 23.28 -27.29
CA GLU A 28 3.40 24.21 -26.59
C GLU A 28 2.77 24.73 -25.30
N ARG A 29 1.49 25.10 -25.29
CA ARG A 29 0.85 25.64 -24.08
C ARG A 29 0.57 24.60 -23.00
N ILE A 30 0.24 23.36 -23.39
CA ILE A 30 0.04 22.23 -22.46
C ILE A 30 1.38 21.82 -21.85
N PHE A 31 2.43 21.69 -22.67
CA PHE A 31 3.74 21.21 -22.23
C PHE A 31 4.69 22.31 -21.71
N ALA A 32 4.49 23.59 -22.03
CA ALA A 32 5.28 24.70 -21.48
C ALA A 32 5.13 24.87 -19.96
N ASN A 33 4.02 24.38 -19.40
CA ASN A 33 3.82 24.37 -17.95
C ASN A 33 4.52 23.18 -17.26
N GLU A 34 4.94 22.16 -18.01
CA GLU A 34 5.67 21.00 -17.49
C GLU A 34 7.19 21.21 -17.56
N THR A 35 7.71 21.86 -18.61
CA THR A 35 9.14 22.15 -18.75
C THR A 35 9.64 23.22 -17.77
N SER A 36 8.84 24.22 -17.42
CA SER A 36 9.26 25.30 -16.51
C SER A 36 9.48 24.89 -15.04
N ARG A 37 9.01 23.70 -14.64
CA ARG A 37 9.25 23.11 -13.31
C ARG A 37 10.55 22.31 -13.28
N GLY A 38 10.88 21.64 -14.38
CA GLY A 38 12.15 20.91 -14.58
C GLY A 38 13.35 21.86 -14.74
N GLU A 39 13.22 22.93 -15.53
CA GLU A 39 14.30 23.89 -15.77
C GLU A 39 14.67 24.69 -14.50
N ARG A 40 13.71 25.02 -13.64
CA ARG A 40 13.99 25.63 -12.33
C ARG A 40 14.76 24.69 -11.39
N PHE A 41 14.42 23.40 -11.39
CA PHE A 41 15.15 22.38 -10.62
C PHE A 41 16.56 22.14 -11.15
N LEU A 42 16.73 22.07 -12.48
CA LEU A 42 18.04 21.90 -13.12
C LEU A 42 18.95 23.12 -12.88
N SER A 43 18.40 24.34 -12.95
CA SER A 43 19.16 25.56 -12.62
C SER A 43 19.69 25.55 -11.17
N LEU A 44 18.89 25.09 -10.19
CA LEU A 44 19.32 24.96 -8.79
C LEU A 44 20.48 23.97 -8.62
N ILE A 45 20.53 22.90 -9.43
CA ILE A 45 21.60 21.90 -9.40
C ILE A 45 22.89 22.46 -10.04
N GLU A 46 22.78 23.28 -11.08
CA GLU A 46 23.93 23.94 -11.74
C GLU A 46 24.60 25.01 -10.87
N PHE A 47 23.84 25.71 -10.01
CA PHE A 47 24.39 26.70 -9.06
C PHE A 47 25.02 26.06 -7.80
N LEU A 48 24.64 24.81 -7.47
CA LEU A 48 25.07 24.11 -6.27
C LEU A 48 26.62 23.99 -6.13
N PRO A 49 27.38 23.57 -7.16
CA PRO A 49 28.84 23.47 -7.05
C PRO A 49 29.52 24.85 -6.87
N HIS A 50 28.94 25.93 -7.39
CA HIS A 50 29.50 27.28 -7.26
C HIS A 50 29.29 27.86 -5.85
N LEU A 51 28.16 27.52 -5.20
CA LEU A 51 27.86 27.85 -3.80
C LEU A 51 28.68 27.01 -2.80
N LEU A 52 28.88 25.71 -3.10
CA LEU A 52 29.63 24.78 -2.26
C LEU A 52 31.15 25.05 -2.21
N ASN A 53 31.73 25.64 -3.26
CA ASN A 53 33.17 25.86 -3.36
C ASN A 53 33.70 27.11 -2.60
N ARG A 54 32.81 27.99 -2.13
CA ARG A 54 33.20 29.17 -1.34
C ARG A 54 33.17 28.85 0.15
N ARG A 55 34.36 28.75 0.77
CA ARG A 55 34.55 28.50 2.22
C ARG A 55 33.77 29.46 3.14
N VAL A 56 33.40 30.64 2.65
CA VAL A 56 32.62 31.66 3.39
C VAL A 56 31.17 31.23 3.63
N PHE A 57 30.59 30.38 2.78
CA PHE A 57 29.23 29.86 2.94
C PHE A 57 29.16 28.55 3.73
N ALA A 58 30.31 27.92 4.03
CA ALA A 58 30.37 26.67 4.78
C ALA A 58 29.54 26.68 6.08
N PRO A 59 29.61 27.69 6.98
CA PRO A 59 28.78 27.68 8.20
C PRO A 59 27.28 27.86 7.91
N ALA A 60 26.92 28.62 6.88
CA ALA A 60 25.51 28.81 6.48
C ALA A 60 24.91 27.55 5.85
N LEU A 61 25.71 26.84 5.03
CA LEU A 61 25.35 25.55 4.43
C LEU A 61 25.23 24.46 5.49
N LEU A 62 26.14 24.44 6.47
CA LEU A 62 26.08 23.50 7.59
C LEU A 62 24.87 23.79 8.49
N GLY A 63 24.58 25.07 8.74
CA GLY A 63 23.35 25.49 9.44
C GLY A 63 22.08 25.07 8.70
N LEU A 64 22.03 25.27 7.37
CA LEU A 64 20.92 24.81 6.53
C LEU A 64 20.75 23.29 6.61
N LEU A 65 21.85 22.53 6.49
CA LEU A 65 21.82 21.07 6.59
C LEU A 65 21.33 20.60 7.96
N VAL A 66 21.74 21.25 9.05
CA VAL A 66 21.25 20.95 10.40
C VAL A 66 19.75 21.23 10.51
N VAL A 67 19.26 22.34 9.96
CA VAL A 67 17.82 22.65 9.94
C VAL A 67 17.04 21.63 9.12
N VAL A 68 17.56 21.20 7.97
CA VAL A 68 16.98 20.13 7.14
C VAL A 68 16.98 18.79 7.90
N PHE A 69 18.07 18.45 8.60
CA PHE A 69 18.16 17.20 9.35
C PHE A 69 17.21 17.17 10.55
N LEU A 70 17.13 18.28 11.31
CA LEU A 70 16.21 18.40 12.45
C LEU A 70 14.74 18.39 12.02
N SER A 71 14.42 19.01 10.88
CA SER A 71 13.06 18.97 10.34
C SER A 71 12.65 17.58 9.84
N PHE A 72 13.61 16.73 9.46
CA PHE A 72 13.34 15.34 9.10
C PHE A 72 12.79 14.52 10.29
N SER A 73 13.35 14.70 11.49
CA SER A 73 12.86 14.04 12.71
C SER A 73 11.44 14.48 13.10
N LEU A 74 11.13 15.76 12.91
CA LEU A 74 9.79 16.30 13.13
C LEU A 74 8.78 15.75 12.11
N MET A 75 9.23 15.47 10.88
CA MET A 75 8.38 14.87 9.85
C MET A 75 8.01 13.42 10.17
N GLN A 76 8.97 12.62 10.64
CA GLN A 76 8.72 11.19 10.97
C GLN A 76 7.72 11.02 12.13
N SER A 77 7.69 11.96 13.06
CA SER A 77 6.78 11.98 14.21
C SER A 77 5.42 12.65 13.93
N ALA A 78 5.21 13.17 12.71
CA ALA A 78 3.94 13.76 12.33
C ALA A 78 2.80 12.73 12.36
N LEU A 79 1.67 13.13 12.94
CA LEU A 79 0.44 12.35 13.01
C LEU A 79 -0.58 12.84 11.98
N PRO A 80 -1.57 12.00 11.60
CA PRO A 80 -2.68 12.45 10.77
C PRO A 80 -3.31 13.74 11.28
N GLY A 81 -3.49 14.71 10.37
CA GLY A 81 -3.95 16.07 10.70
C GLY A 81 -2.85 17.08 11.02
N ASP A 82 -1.58 16.67 11.14
CA ASP A 82 -0.45 17.59 11.21
C ASP A 82 -0.05 18.14 9.83
N LEU A 83 0.47 19.36 9.79
CA LEU A 83 0.88 20.03 8.56
C LEU A 83 1.92 19.23 7.75
N LEU A 84 2.91 18.66 8.45
CA LEU A 84 4.00 17.88 7.83
C LEU A 84 3.61 16.42 7.52
N TYR A 85 2.41 15.98 7.87
CA TYR A 85 1.97 14.60 7.64
C TYR A 85 1.88 14.25 6.15
N HIS A 86 1.54 15.21 5.29
CA HIS A 86 1.56 15.03 3.84
C HIS A 86 2.94 14.65 3.33
N LEU A 87 3.99 15.26 3.89
CA LEU A 87 5.37 14.96 3.51
C LEU A 87 5.76 13.56 4.00
N LYS A 88 5.37 13.17 5.21
CA LYS A 88 5.53 11.80 5.72
C LYS A 88 4.88 10.78 4.78
N LYS A 89 3.62 11.00 4.36
CA LYS A 89 2.94 10.13 3.39
C LYS A 89 3.70 9.99 2.07
N ILE A 90 4.21 11.10 1.52
CA ILE A 90 5.01 11.06 0.28
C ILE A 90 6.26 10.18 0.49
N THR A 91 6.98 10.37 1.60
CA THR A 91 8.18 9.58 1.86
C THR A 91 7.87 8.10 2.05
N GLU A 92 6.77 7.76 2.72
CA GLU A 92 6.35 6.37 2.94
C GLU A 92 5.84 5.72 1.66
N ASN A 93 4.98 6.40 0.90
CA ASN A 93 4.47 5.89 -0.37
C ASN A 93 5.56 5.77 -1.43
N SER A 94 6.61 6.59 -1.37
CA SER A 94 7.74 6.45 -2.29
C SER A 94 8.46 5.12 -2.14
N ARG A 95 8.50 4.55 -0.92
CA ARG A 95 9.06 3.21 -0.69
C ARG A 95 8.28 2.15 -1.46
N ALA A 96 6.95 2.25 -1.49
CA ALA A 96 6.09 1.30 -2.21
C ALA A 96 6.44 1.16 -3.72
N VAL A 97 7.00 2.21 -4.32
CA VAL A 97 7.41 2.20 -5.74
C VAL A 97 8.71 1.42 -5.98
N PHE A 98 9.55 1.28 -4.94
CA PHE A 98 10.83 0.56 -5.01
C PHE A 98 10.78 -0.85 -4.41
N VAL A 99 9.66 -1.21 -3.78
CA VAL A 99 9.43 -2.56 -3.23
C VAL A 99 9.05 -3.51 -4.36
N SER A 100 9.56 -4.75 -4.33
CA SER A 100 9.22 -5.75 -5.35
C SER A 100 7.76 -6.19 -5.24
N PRO A 101 7.14 -6.72 -6.32
CA PRO A 101 5.77 -7.25 -6.26
C PRO A 101 5.56 -8.29 -5.17
N GLU A 102 6.59 -9.08 -4.84
CA GLU A 102 6.57 -10.12 -3.82
C GLU A 102 6.56 -9.55 -2.38
N GLU A 103 7.22 -8.40 -2.16
CA GLU A 103 7.34 -7.74 -0.86
C GLU A 103 6.19 -6.73 -0.61
N LEU A 104 5.46 -6.36 -1.65
CA LEU A 104 4.38 -5.36 -1.60
C LEU A 104 3.28 -5.70 -0.56
N PRO A 105 2.85 -6.98 -0.42
CA PRO A 105 1.93 -7.39 0.64
C PRO A 105 2.44 -7.11 2.05
N GLU A 106 3.71 -7.41 2.33
CA GLU A 106 4.33 -7.17 3.63
C GLU A 106 4.42 -5.68 3.94
N PHE A 107 4.83 -4.87 2.96
CA PHE A 107 4.83 -3.41 3.09
C PHE A 107 3.43 -2.85 3.37
N SER A 108 2.39 -3.41 2.74
CA SER A 108 1.01 -2.96 2.96
C SER A 108 0.49 -3.25 4.37
N LEU A 109 0.89 -4.39 4.95
CA LEU A 109 0.61 -4.75 6.35
C LEU A 109 1.37 -3.84 7.32
N GLU A 110 2.65 -3.57 7.07
CA GLU A 110 3.45 -2.64 7.88
C GLU A 110 2.79 -1.25 7.92
N LEU A 111 2.36 -0.76 6.76
CA LEU A 111 1.70 0.54 6.65
C LEU A 111 0.37 0.58 7.41
N ALA A 112 -0.44 -0.49 7.35
CA ALA A 112 -1.69 -0.59 8.09
C ALA A 112 -1.47 -0.57 9.60
N ASN A 113 -0.55 -1.41 10.10
CA ASN A 113 -0.14 -1.40 11.51
C ASN A 113 0.36 -0.01 11.94
N LYS A 114 1.13 0.67 11.09
CA LYS A 114 1.60 2.02 11.37
C LYS A 114 0.46 3.03 11.54
N ARG A 115 -0.56 2.98 10.67
CA ARG A 115 -1.74 3.87 10.80
C ARG A 115 -2.56 3.57 12.04
N LEU A 116 -2.69 2.30 12.41
CA LEU A 116 -3.36 1.92 13.66
C LEU A 116 -2.60 2.41 14.89
N ALA A 117 -1.27 2.26 14.91
CA ALA A 117 -0.43 2.79 15.98
C ALA A 117 -0.54 4.32 16.11
N GLU A 118 -0.57 5.04 14.97
CA GLU A 118 -0.78 6.49 14.95
C GLU A 118 -2.16 6.89 15.49
N LEU A 119 -3.21 6.15 15.12
CA LEU A 119 -4.56 6.34 15.66
C LEU A 119 -4.59 6.06 17.17
N ASN A 120 -4.00 4.96 17.63
CA ASN A 120 -3.89 4.64 19.05
C ASN A 120 -3.18 5.75 19.83
N GLN A 121 -2.06 6.24 19.32
CA GLN A 121 -1.34 7.38 19.91
C GLN A 121 -2.22 8.64 20.00
N ILE A 122 -3.02 8.94 18.98
CA ILE A 122 -3.95 10.07 18.99
C ILE A 122 -5.03 9.91 20.06
N VAL A 123 -5.55 8.69 20.21
CA VAL A 123 -6.59 8.36 21.19
C VAL A 123 -6.03 8.46 22.62
N GLU A 124 -4.87 7.86 22.88
CA GLU A 124 -4.18 7.95 24.18
C GLU A 124 -3.87 9.40 24.57
N LYS A 125 -3.48 10.23 23.60
CA LYS A 125 -3.18 11.65 23.83
C LYS A 125 -4.42 12.56 23.80
N ASN A 126 -5.63 11.99 23.66
CA ASN A 126 -6.90 12.71 23.58
C ASN A 126 -6.90 13.84 22.51
N GLN A 127 -6.22 13.63 21.38
CA GLN A 127 -6.09 14.62 20.31
C GLN A 127 -7.32 14.60 19.39
N THR A 128 -8.49 14.98 19.92
CA THR A 128 -9.79 14.87 19.23
C THR A 128 -9.83 15.49 17.83
N LYS A 129 -9.14 16.62 17.63
CA LYS A 129 -9.03 17.29 16.31
C LYS A 129 -8.34 16.43 15.25
N LYS A 130 -7.51 15.47 15.65
CA LYS A 130 -6.76 14.56 14.78
C LYS A 130 -7.45 13.20 14.61
N LEU A 131 -8.52 12.94 15.36
CA LEU A 131 -9.19 11.64 15.35
C LEU A 131 -9.83 11.32 13.99
N ALA A 132 -10.64 12.24 13.46
CA ALA A 132 -11.28 12.08 12.15
C ALA A 132 -10.27 11.86 11.00
N PRO A 133 -9.21 12.69 10.84
CA PRO A 133 -8.23 12.41 9.79
C PRO A 133 -7.47 11.09 10.02
N ALA A 134 -7.20 10.69 11.26
CA ALA A 134 -6.55 9.41 11.53
C ALA A 134 -7.42 8.20 11.21
N ILE A 135 -8.71 8.25 11.54
CA ILE A 135 -9.68 7.21 11.16
C ILE A 135 -9.71 7.06 9.63
N ASN A 136 -9.78 8.17 8.90
CA ASN A 136 -9.80 8.14 7.44
C ASN A 136 -8.52 7.52 6.86
N GLU A 137 -7.35 7.82 7.44
CA GLU A 137 -6.09 7.23 7.01
C GLU A 137 -6.04 5.72 7.28
N VAL A 138 -6.54 5.27 8.44
CA VAL A 138 -6.69 3.83 8.72
C VAL A 138 -7.60 3.18 7.70
N GLN A 139 -8.81 3.70 7.48
CA GLN A 139 -9.77 3.13 6.52
C GLN A 139 -9.19 3.06 5.10
N HIS A 140 -8.57 4.15 4.65
CA HIS A 140 -7.93 4.19 3.33
C HIS A 140 -6.80 3.16 3.21
N THR A 141 -5.93 3.06 4.22
CA THR A 141 -4.83 2.09 4.21
C THR A 141 -5.34 0.65 4.31
N LEU A 142 -6.39 0.38 5.08
CA LEU A 142 -7.03 -0.94 5.14
C LEU A 142 -7.61 -1.34 3.79
N ALA A 143 -8.32 -0.42 3.10
CA ALA A 143 -8.84 -0.68 1.77
C ALA A 143 -7.72 -0.97 0.75
N GLN A 144 -6.61 -0.22 0.80
CA GLN A 144 -5.45 -0.46 -0.07
C GLN A 144 -4.77 -1.81 0.22
N MET A 145 -4.52 -2.09 1.49
CA MET A 145 -3.94 -3.36 1.93
C MET A 145 -4.82 -4.53 1.50
N ALA A 146 -6.14 -4.41 1.67
CA ALA A 146 -7.10 -5.41 1.24
C ALA A 146 -6.96 -5.72 -0.27
N GLN A 147 -6.85 -4.71 -1.12
CA GLN A 147 -6.63 -4.90 -2.56
C GLN A 147 -5.29 -5.59 -2.87
N VAL A 148 -4.21 -5.19 -2.18
CA VAL A 148 -2.88 -5.78 -2.35
C VAL A 148 -2.87 -7.25 -1.94
N LEU A 149 -3.43 -7.57 -0.77
CA LEU A 149 -3.46 -8.93 -0.25
C LEU A 149 -4.25 -9.87 -1.17
N LEU A 150 -5.31 -9.38 -1.81
CA LEU A 150 -6.01 -10.14 -2.84
C LEU A 150 -5.13 -10.48 -4.04
N THR A 151 -4.00 -9.82 -4.28
CA THR A 151 -3.06 -10.15 -5.36
C THR A 151 -1.92 -11.05 -4.93
N PHE A 152 -1.79 -11.35 -3.63
CA PHE A 152 -0.75 -12.19 -3.08
C PHE A 152 -0.77 -13.60 -3.69
N GLN A 153 0.42 -14.08 -4.07
CA GLN A 153 0.64 -15.42 -4.63
C GLN A 153 1.49 -16.23 -3.65
N ALA A 154 0.82 -16.96 -2.77
CA ALA A 154 1.49 -17.87 -1.84
C ALA A 154 1.85 -19.19 -2.53
N THR A 155 2.99 -19.75 -2.15
CA THR A 155 3.42 -21.12 -2.52
C THR A 155 3.49 -21.96 -1.25
N SER A 156 3.21 -23.27 -1.31
CA SER A 156 3.25 -24.14 -0.11
C SER A 156 4.65 -24.31 0.49
N SER A 157 5.70 -23.84 -0.20
CA SER A 157 7.06 -23.72 0.33
C SER A 157 7.20 -22.68 1.43
N ASP A 158 6.40 -21.61 1.38
CA ASP A 158 6.62 -20.38 2.14
C ASP A 158 5.73 -20.33 3.39
N VAL A 159 5.68 -21.44 4.11
CA VAL A 159 4.79 -21.65 5.26
C VAL A 159 4.98 -20.56 6.32
N ALA A 160 6.23 -20.13 6.57
CA ALA A 160 6.54 -19.07 7.51
C ALA A 160 6.01 -17.69 7.07
N ALA A 161 6.06 -17.39 5.77
CA ALA A 161 5.49 -16.15 5.24
C ALA A 161 3.97 -16.18 5.39
N ILE A 162 3.32 -17.29 5.02
CA ILE A 162 1.87 -17.46 5.15
C ILE A 162 1.41 -17.32 6.60
N ASP A 163 2.10 -17.97 7.55
CA ASP A 163 1.81 -17.85 8.98
C ASP A 163 1.92 -16.39 9.46
N LYS A 164 2.99 -15.68 9.05
CA LYS A 164 3.17 -14.26 9.35
C LYS A 164 2.02 -13.42 8.78
N PHE A 165 1.66 -13.62 7.52
CA PHE A 165 0.56 -12.89 6.86
C PHE A 165 -0.78 -13.08 7.57
N VAL A 166 -1.12 -14.32 7.94
CA VAL A 166 -2.36 -14.64 8.65
C VAL A 166 -2.38 -13.97 10.03
N LYS A 167 -1.27 -14.10 10.79
CA LYS A 167 -1.16 -13.50 12.13
C LYS A 167 -1.22 -11.98 12.12
N GLU A 168 -0.52 -11.32 11.21
CA GLU A 168 -0.54 -9.85 11.13
C GLU A 168 -1.92 -9.32 10.74
N THR A 169 -2.60 -9.99 9.81
CA THR A 169 -3.97 -9.63 9.42
C THR A 169 -4.94 -9.79 10.59
N GLU A 170 -4.82 -10.87 11.36
CA GLU A 170 -5.63 -11.08 12.57
C GLU A 170 -5.31 -10.07 13.67
N SER A 171 -4.04 -9.71 13.86
CA SER A 171 -3.63 -8.68 14.81
C SER A 171 -4.25 -7.33 14.48
N ILE A 172 -4.23 -6.94 13.20
CA ILE A 172 -4.87 -5.71 12.71
C ILE A 172 -6.38 -5.74 13.01
N LYS A 173 -7.06 -6.86 12.72
CA LYS A 173 -8.49 -7.03 13.00
C LYS A 173 -8.79 -6.85 14.49
N ASN A 174 -7.99 -7.47 15.35
CA ASN A 174 -8.17 -7.37 16.80
C ASN A 174 -7.92 -5.95 17.33
N GLU A 175 -6.94 -5.24 16.77
CA GLU A 175 -6.65 -3.84 17.15
C GLU A 175 -7.80 -2.90 16.74
N ILE A 176 -8.38 -3.09 15.56
CA ILE A 176 -9.57 -2.35 15.11
C ILE A 176 -10.75 -2.62 16.04
N GLN A 177 -10.97 -3.88 16.41
CA GLN A 177 -12.04 -4.26 17.34
C GLN A 177 -11.87 -3.59 18.72
N SER A 178 -10.64 -3.56 19.25
CA SER A 178 -10.31 -2.83 20.49
C SER A 178 -10.60 -1.33 20.38
N LEU A 179 -10.28 -0.70 19.23
CA LEU A 179 -10.60 0.71 18.97
C LEU A 179 -12.12 0.95 18.90
N LYS A 180 -12.87 0.04 18.28
CA LYS A 180 -14.35 0.09 18.25
C LYS A 180 -14.96 0.00 19.64
N GLU A 181 -14.45 -0.89 20.49
CA GLU A 181 -14.87 -1.02 21.89
C GLU A 181 -14.59 0.26 22.71
N ARG A 182 -13.58 1.03 22.31
CA ARG A 182 -13.27 2.37 22.86
C ARG A 182 -14.14 3.49 22.27
N GLY A 183 -15.13 3.16 21.44
CA GLY A 183 -16.07 4.11 20.84
C GLY A 183 -15.60 4.79 19.56
N ILE A 184 -14.55 4.26 18.91
CA ILE A 184 -14.02 4.80 17.66
C ILE A 184 -14.68 4.08 16.49
N ALA A 185 -15.44 4.82 15.69
CA ALA A 185 -16.10 4.27 14.51
C ALA A 185 -15.09 4.11 13.35
N ILE A 186 -14.68 2.88 13.07
CA ILE A 186 -13.83 2.51 11.94
C ILE A 186 -14.65 1.55 11.06
N ASP A 187 -14.83 1.92 9.78
CA ASP A 187 -15.35 1.01 8.76
C ASP A 187 -14.21 0.09 8.30
N ASP A 188 -14.35 -1.19 8.62
CA ASP A 188 -13.42 -2.26 8.28
C ASP A 188 -14.11 -3.37 7.48
N ASN A 189 -15.26 -3.08 6.87
CA ASN A 189 -15.99 -4.06 6.05
C ASN A 189 -15.13 -4.63 4.92
N ASP A 190 -14.27 -3.80 4.32
CA ASP A 190 -13.32 -4.22 3.29
C ASP A 190 -12.30 -5.21 3.86
N LEU A 191 -11.82 -4.97 5.08
CA LEU A 191 -10.89 -5.86 5.75
C LEU A 191 -11.56 -7.17 6.16
N GLU A 192 -12.79 -7.16 6.66
CA GLU A 192 -13.50 -8.39 7.04
C GLU A 192 -13.72 -9.30 5.82
N LYS A 193 -14.26 -8.73 4.73
CA LYS A 193 -14.47 -9.46 3.48
C LYS A 193 -13.17 -9.97 2.90
N VAL A 194 -12.12 -9.16 2.92
CA VAL A 194 -10.82 -9.58 2.41
C VAL A 194 -10.14 -10.55 3.36
N SER A 195 -10.29 -10.46 4.67
CA SER A 195 -9.69 -11.43 5.60
C SER A 195 -10.23 -12.84 5.34
N GLU A 196 -11.55 -12.98 5.21
CA GLU A 196 -12.18 -14.27 4.88
C GLU A 196 -11.86 -14.70 3.44
N GLY A 197 -11.99 -13.79 2.47
CA GLY A 197 -11.70 -14.07 1.06
C GLY A 197 -10.23 -14.41 0.81
N LEU A 198 -9.30 -13.76 1.52
CA LEU A 198 -7.86 -14.00 1.49
C LEU A 198 -7.55 -15.36 2.07
N LYS A 199 -8.13 -15.73 3.22
CA LYS A 199 -7.96 -17.06 3.81
C LYS A 199 -8.35 -18.15 2.82
N CYS A 200 -9.49 -18.00 2.15
CA CYS A 200 -9.94 -18.94 1.12
C CYS A 200 -9.03 -18.93 -0.11
N LYS A 201 -8.62 -17.76 -0.58
CA LYS A 201 -7.72 -17.63 -1.73
C LYS A 201 -6.38 -18.28 -1.45
N LEU A 202 -5.78 -18.00 -0.29
CA LEU A 202 -4.54 -18.59 0.16
C LEU A 202 -4.66 -20.11 0.20
N LEU A 203 -5.70 -20.63 0.86
CA LEU A 203 -5.92 -22.07 0.93
C LEU A 203 -6.03 -22.70 -0.47
N SER A 204 -6.75 -22.06 -1.39
CA SER A 204 -6.89 -22.55 -2.76
C SER A 204 -5.56 -22.59 -3.54
N LEU A 205 -4.70 -21.58 -3.36
CA LEU A 205 -3.36 -21.54 -3.96
C LEU A 205 -2.47 -22.66 -3.38
N LEU A 206 -2.57 -22.89 -2.07
CA LEU A 206 -1.81 -23.92 -1.38
C LEU A 206 -2.24 -25.32 -1.81
N VAL A 207 -3.54 -25.58 -1.91
CA VAL A 207 -4.06 -26.86 -2.43
C VAL A 207 -3.56 -27.08 -3.86
N ALA A 208 -3.65 -26.07 -4.74
CA ALA A 208 -3.18 -26.16 -6.12
C ALA A 208 -1.66 -26.39 -6.24
N ASP A 209 -0.87 -25.89 -5.29
CA ASP A 209 0.57 -26.15 -5.22
C ASP A 209 0.89 -27.54 -4.65
N LEU A 210 0.17 -27.98 -3.61
CA LEU A 210 0.31 -29.31 -3.02
C LEU A 210 -0.01 -30.43 -4.03
N GLU A 211 -1.02 -30.24 -4.89
CA GLU A 211 -1.37 -31.20 -5.96
C GLU A 211 -0.26 -31.41 -6.99
N LYS A 212 0.64 -30.44 -7.16
CA LYS A 212 1.76 -30.52 -8.11
C LYS A 212 3.02 -31.10 -7.48
N ARG A 213 3.04 -31.29 -6.15
CA ARG A 213 4.22 -31.70 -5.40
C ARG A 213 4.27 -33.20 -5.20
N THR A 214 5.49 -33.71 -5.11
CA THR A 214 5.74 -35.05 -4.60
C THR A 214 5.67 -35.00 -3.08
N LEU A 215 4.58 -35.55 -2.53
CA LEU A 215 4.32 -35.62 -1.09
C LEU A 215 4.66 -37.01 -0.55
N ASN A 216 5.05 -37.11 0.72
CA ASN A 216 5.11 -38.40 1.42
C ASN A 216 3.69 -38.87 1.83
N ASP A 217 3.57 -40.11 2.30
CA ASP A 217 2.25 -40.70 2.62
C ASP A 217 1.46 -39.86 3.65
N GLU A 218 2.12 -39.34 4.69
CA GLU A 218 1.46 -38.52 5.71
C GLU A 218 1.02 -37.15 5.16
N GLN A 219 1.87 -36.51 4.35
CA GLN A 219 1.57 -35.25 3.69
C GLN A 219 0.49 -35.40 2.62
N ALA A 220 0.43 -36.54 1.93
CA ALA A 220 -0.60 -36.83 0.94
C ALA A 220 -1.98 -36.97 1.60
N VAL A 221 -2.06 -37.65 2.75
CA VAL A 221 -3.29 -37.71 3.56
C VAL A 221 -3.69 -36.32 4.05
N ALA A 222 -2.75 -35.55 4.59
CA ALA A 222 -3.03 -34.18 5.04
C ALA A 222 -3.50 -33.28 3.89
N ALA A 223 -2.88 -33.37 2.70
CA ALA A 223 -3.28 -32.59 1.53
C ALA A 223 -4.70 -32.94 1.06
N GLN A 224 -5.10 -34.22 1.12
CA GLN A 224 -6.48 -34.63 0.81
C GLN A 224 -7.49 -34.08 1.82
N GLU A 225 -7.15 -34.08 3.11
CA GLU A 225 -8.00 -33.53 4.16
C GLU A 225 -8.15 -32.01 4.03
N ILE A 226 -7.05 -31.29 3.79
CA ILE A 226 -7.04 -29.85 3.53
C ILE A 226 -7.90 -29.52 2.31
N LYS A 227 -7.80 -30.30 1.23
CA LYS A 227 -8.63 -30.14 0.03
C LYS A 227 -10.10 -30.30 0.35
N LYS A 228 -10.48 -31.35 1.10
CA LYS A 228 -11.87 -31.56 1.50
C LYS A 228 -12.41 -30.39 2.35
N ILE A 229 -11.62 -29.89 3.29
CA ILE A 229 -11.97 -28.73 4.12
C ILE A 229 -12.14 -27.46 3.26
N ALA A 230 -11.28 -27.28 2.25
CA ALA A 230 -11.39 -26.19 1.29
C ALA A 230 -12.69 -26.28 0.46
N ASP A 231 -13.06 -27.48 0.00
CA ASP A 231 -14.30 -27.74 -0.75
C ASP A 231 -15.55 -27.49 0.11
N GLU A 232 -15.46 -27.69 1.43
CA GLU A 232 -16.50 -27.34 2.40
C GLU A 232 -16.56 -25.83 2.71
N GLY A 233 -15.65 -25.02 2.17
CA GLY A 233 -15.59 -23.57 2.39
C GLY A 233 -15.03 -23.16 3.76
N LYS A 234 -14.48 -24.11 4.54
CA LYS A 234 -13.94 -23.88 5.89
C LYS A 234 -12.49 -23.43 5.84
N CYS A 235 -12.25 -22.28 5.23
CA CYS A 235 -10.91 -21.84 4.85
C CYS A 235 -9.95 -21.64 6.02
N GLN A 236 -10.46 -21.17 7.17
CA GLN A 236 -9.67 -21.03 8.39
C GLN A 236 -9.16 -22.38 8.88
N GLU A 237 -10.05 -23.36 9.06
CA GLU A 237 -9.71 -24.71 9.52
C GLU A 237 -8.69 -25.37 8.58
N GLY A 238 -8.84 -25.16 7.27
CA GLY A 238 -7.92 -25.71 6.27
C GLY A 238 -6.53 -25.09 6.34
N LEU A 239 -6.45 -23.78 6.56
CA LEU A 239 -5.17 -23.08 6.76
C LEU A 239 -4.49 -23.50 8.07
N GLU A 240 -5.25 -23.65 9.15
CA GLU A 240 -4.71 -24.13 10.43
C GLU A 240 -4.14 -25.54 10.30
N LEU A 241 -4.86 -26.45 9.63
CA LEU A 241 -4.37 -27.80 9.36
C LEU A 241 -3.12 -27.78 8.48
N PHE A 242 -3.10 -26.94 7.44
CA PHE A 242 -1.93 -26.73 6.60
C PHE A 242 -0.71 -26.28 7.44
N LEU A 243 -0.87 -25.23 8.24
CA LEU A 243 0.19 -24.73 9.11
C LEU A 243 0.63 -25.82 10.10
N MET A 244 -0.28 -26.57 10.71
CA MET A 244 0.07 -27.63 11.65
C MET A 244 0.90 -28.75 11.00
N LYS A 245 0.53 -29.18 9.78
CA LYS A 245 1.13 -30.34 9.10
C LYS A 245 2.36 -30.00 8.26
N PHE A 246 2.47 -28.77 7.75
CA PHE A 246 3.53 -28.35 6.84
C PHE A 246 4.52 -27.33 7.46
N ASN A 247 4.25 -26.77 8.64
CA ASN A 247 5.20 -25.92 9.39
C ASN A 247 6.19 -26.73 10.26
N GLN A 248 6.12 -28.07 10.25
CA GLN A 248 7.02 -28.93 11.02
C GLN A 248 8.41 -29.05 10.38
N LYS A 249 9.14 -27.94 10.30
CA LYS A 249 10.60 -27.95 10.15
C LYS A 249 11.34 -27.92 11.50
N ASN A 250 10.60 -27.87 12.62
CA ASN A 250 11.18 -27.70 13.96
C ASN A 250 10.96 -28.87 14.94
N ASN A 251 10.34 -29.99 14.54
CA ASN A 251 9.99 -31.06 15.51
C ASN A 251 10.33 -32.51 15.10
N PHE A 252 11.07 -32.73 14.01
CA PHE A 252 11.53 -34.08 13.63
C PHE A 252 13.01 -34.38 13.96
N ASP A 253 13.72 -33.44 14.61
CA ASP A 253 15.09 -33.63 15.11
C ASP A 253 15.15 -33.79 16.65
N LYS A 254 14.23 -34.57 17.24
CA LYS A 254 14.38 -35.09 18.61
C LYS A 254 13.98 -36.54 18.72
#